data_AF-A0A4Q2DIA3-F1
#
_entry.id   AF-A0A4Q2DIA3-F1
#
_cell.length_a   1.000
_cell.length_b   1.000
_cell.length_c   1.000
_cell.angle_alpha   90.00
_cell.angle_beta   90.00
_cell.angle_gamma   90.00
#
_symmetry.space_group_name_H-M   'P 1'
#
loop_
_entity.id
_entity.type
_entity.pdbx_description
1 polymer ?
#
loop_
_entity_poly.entity_id
_entity_poly.type
_entity_poly.pdbx_seq_one_letter_code
_entity_poly.pdbx_strand_id
1 'polypeptide(L)'
;MVEYLCDCASCYNLSDDDARLQSGRNLREHQKRYGQPTDAQRKRRAEQKERQNRRQQRRNRARTEQAPQQPDGSHTAPSEALDGNGDGENGNGGWNDAGLEGGEAGQGEGVGTVRRGGLAGAGEVFPDTLWNTVYIPRMDGEHAEEWDAPDDPDSDNENLLTAPAYSAQKLEPPYIRMAYLQAVLNNVTGNTPVRQTEANLRTSLAMLDVARGLPAFPVPARTLRTARRRVGVDPDQWIIQYAACPQCWKLYMPEAVIKLDSPSCTIPGCTGNIYMLGEKGKRRPLKIIPQVSLITSLRRMLLRKGFRRQLRDSRGSPVGQNDDPHFVMKDIHDGEVWHELRTGIKRELGNQGNVRDIGHDGGEGSRLTEHRLGLHMTVNLDW
;
A
#
# COMPACT_ATOMS: atom_id res chain seq x y z
N MET A 1 12.52 4.38 -17.00
CA MET A 1 13.58 4.43 -15.98
C MET A 1 14.29 3.10 -16.11
N VAL A 2 15.57 3.11 -16.49
CA VAL A 2 16.37 1.88 -16.54
C VAL A 2 16.60 1.48 -15.09
N GLU A 3 16.14 0.31 -14.68
CA GLU A 3 16.48 -0.24 -13.37
C GLU A 3 17.99 -0.47 -13.32
N TYR A 4 18.65 0.14 -12.34
CA TYR A 4 20.05 -0.13 -12.05
C TYR A 4 20.10 -1.20 -10.97
N LEU A 5 20.12 -2.47 -11.38
CA LEU A 5 20.52 -3.57 -10.51
C LEU A 5 21.99 -3.38 -10.15
N CYS A 6 22.31 -3.44 -8.86
CA CYS A 6 23.69 -3.34 -8.37
C CYS A 6 24.33 -4.72 -8.44
N ASP A 7 25.19 -4.92 -9.44
CA ASP A 7 25.81 -6.21 -9.78
C ASP A 7 27.09 -6.49 -8.97
N CYS A 8 27.10 -6.10 -7.68
CA CYS A 8 28.27 -6.29 -6.81
C CYS A 8 28.10 -7.52 -5.92
N ALA A 9 29.20 -8.25 -5.71
CA ALA A 9 29.20 -9.53 -4.98
C ALA A 9 28.62 -9.44 -3.55
N SER A 10 28.65 -8.26 -2.91
CA SER A 10 28.05 -8.05 -1.59
C SER A 10 26.51 -8.06 -1.58
N CYS A 11 25.85 -7.85 -2.71
CA CYS A 11 24.39 -7.89 -2.80
C CYS A 11 23.82 -9.31 -2.92
N TYR A 12 24.64 -10.30 -3.26
CA TYR A 12 24.21 -11.69 -3.46
C TYR A 12 24.13 -12.52 -2.17
N ASN A 13 24.60 -12.00 -1.02
CA ASN A 13 24.60 -12.70 0.27
C ASN A 13 23.49 -12.27 1.22
N LEU A 14 22.57 -11.39 0.79
CA LEU A 14 21.37 -11.04 1.53
C LEU A 14 20.22 -11.89 0.98
N SER A 15 19.51 -12.61 1.85
CA SER A 15 18.31 -13.36 1.46
C SER A 15 17.30 -12.43 0.77
N ASP A 16 16.59 -12.95 -0.23
CA ASP A 16 15.73 -12.20 -1.17
C ASP A 16 14.71 -11.24 -0.52
N ASP A 17 14.41 -11.39 0.77
CA ASP A 17 13.46 -10.54 1.50
C ASP A 17 14.03 -9.18 1.96
N ASP A 18 15.35 -9.04 2.15
CA ASP A 18 15.95 -7.78 2.62
C ASP A 18 16.17 -6.75 1.49
N ALA A 19 16.10 -7.19 0.23
CA ALA A 19 16.34 -6.33 -0.93
C ALA A 19 15.19 -5.34 -1.21
N ARG A 20 14.01 -5.52 -0.59
CA ARG A 20 12.78 -4.80 -0.98
C ARG A 20 12.57 -3.43 -0.35
N LEU A 21 13.36 -3.02 0.64
CA LEU A 21 13.13 -1.75 1.36
C LEU A 21 14.40 -0.93 1.58
N GLN A 22 15.06 -0.51 0.49
CA GLN A 22 15.97 0.64 0.57
C GLN A 22 15.40 1.81 -0.21
N SER A 23 15.20 2.94 0.50
CA SER A 23 14.83 4.20 -0.13
C SER A 23 15.82 4.53 -1.25
N GLY A 24 15.38 5.17 -2.34
CA GLY A 24 16.25 5.56 -3.45
C GLY A 24 17.42 6.48 -3.06
N ARG A 25 17.48 6.94 -1.81
CA ARG A 25 18.61 7.66 -1.21
C ARG A 25 19.68 6.70 -0.69
N ASN A 26 19.29 5.63 0.00
CA ASN A 26 20.19 4.60 0.50
C ASN A 26 20.86 3.81 -0.64
N LEU A 27 20.11 3.53 -1.72
CA LEU A 27 20.68 2.87 -2.90
C LEU A 27 21.76 3.74 -3.58
N ARG A 28 21.57 5.07 -3.62
CA ARG A 28 22.58 6.00 -4.18
C ARG A 28 23.81 6.11 -3.30
N GLU A 29 23.65 6.08 -1.98
CA GLU A 29 24.80 6.07 -1.05
C GLU A 29 25.54 4.73 -1.08
N HIS A 30 24.84 3.61 -1.19
CA HIS A 30 25.43 2.29 -1.38
C HIS A 30 26.21 2.22 -2.71
N GLN A 31 25.63 2.69 -3.82
CA GLN A 31 26.32 2.76 -5.12
C GLN A 31 27.53 3.71 -5.08
N LYS A 32 27.48 4.81 -4.31
CA LYS A 32 28.64 5.68 -4.10
C LYS A 32 29.75 5.00 -3.31
N ARG A 33 29.42 4.20 -2.29
CA ARG A 33 30.41 3.52 -1.43
C ARG A 33 31.00 2.27 -2.07
N TYR A 34 30.20 1.49 -2.78
CA TYR A 34 30.59 0.14 -3.23
C TYR A 34 30.45 -0.08 -4.74
N GLY A 35 29.82 0.85 -5.46
CA GLY A 35 29.52 0.73 -6.89
C GLY A 35 30.57 1.35 -7.83
N GLN A 36 31.80 1.62 -7.36
CA GLN A 36 32.84 2.05 -8.30
C GLN A 36 33.22 0.89 -9.20
N PRO A 37 33.05 1.02 -10.54
CA PRO A 37 33.39 -0.05 -11.46
C PRO A 37 34.90 -0.31 -11.36
N THR A 38 35.26 -1.59 -11.27
CA THR A 38 36.66 -2.01 -11.23
C THR A 38 37.40 -1.55 -12.49
N ASP A 39 38.72 -1.41 -12.43
CA ASP A 39 39.50 -0.95 -13.58
C ASP A 39 39.32 -1.86 -14.81
N ALA A 40 39.10 -3.15 -14.59
CA ALA A 40 38.74 -4.10 -15.64
C ALA A 40 37.38 -3.77 -16.30
N GLN A 41 36.36 -3.39 -15.52
CA GLN A 41 35.05 -2.97 -16.04
C GLN A 41 35.14 -1.62 -16.76
N ARG A 42 35.95 -0.68 -16.27
CA ARG A 42 36.22 0.62 -16.94
C ARG A 42 36.89 0.40 -18.30
N LYS A 43 37.89 -0.49 -18.36
CA LYS A 43 38.58 -0.85 -19.60
C LYS A 43 37.64 -1.50 -20.62
N ARG A 44 36.81 -2.47 -20.21
CA ARG A 44 35.80 -3.10 -21.09
C ARG A 44 34.79 -2.10 -21.64
N ARG A 45 34.32 -1.14 -20.83
CA ARG A 45 33.40 -0.08 -21.29
C ARG A 45 34.09 0.88 -22.27
N ALA A 46 35.36 1.22 -22.06
CA ALA A 46 36.13 2.04 -22.99
C ALA A 46 36.31 1.33 -24.34
N GLU A 47 36.68 0.05 -24.34
CA GLU A 47 36.83 -0.76 -25.55
C GLU A 47 35.50 -0.93 -26.31
N GLN A 48 34.38 -1.12 -25.61
CA GLN A 48 33.06 -1.17 -26.25
C GLN A 48 32.69 0.15 -26.92
N LYS A 49 32.94 1.30 -26.26
CA LYS A 49 32.71 2.62 -26.87
C LYS A 49 33.58 2.83 -28.10
N GLU A 50 34.85 2.43 -28.04
CA GLU A 50 35.75 2.54 -29.19
C GLU A 50 35.28 1.67 -30.37
N ARG A 51 34.82 0.43 -30.10
CA ARG A 51 34.24 -0.45 -31.13
C ARG A 51 32.98 0.14 -31.76
N GLN A 52 32.10 0.76 -30.95
CA GLN A 52 30.90 1.44 -31.46
C GLN A 52 31.27 2.64 -32.35
N ASN A 53 32.21 3.47 -31.92
CA ASN A 53 32.70 4.60 -32.71
C ASN A 53 33.32 4.15 -34.05
N ARG A 54 34.15 3.10 -34.04
CA ARG A 54 34.71 2.54 -35.28
C ARG A 54 33.63 2.00 -36.23
N ARG A 55 32.59 1.34 -35.70
CA ARG A 55 31.44 0.89 -36.52
C ARG A 55 30.68 2.07 -37.12
N GLN A 56 30.47 3.14 -36.34
CA GLN A 56 29.76 4.32 -36.82
C GLN A 56 30.56 5.09 -37.88
N GLN A 57 31.88 5.22 -37.70
CA GLN A 57 32.76 5.80 -38.72
C GLN A 57 32.74 5.00 -40.03
N ARG A 58 32.77 3.66 -39.96
CA ARG A 58 32.65 2.81 -41.16
C ARG A 58 31.31 2.99 -41.87
N ARG A 59 30.19 3.08 -41.12
CA ARG A 59 28.87 3.37 -41.70
C ARG A 59 28.83 4.73 -42.39
N ASN A 60 29.39 5.76 -41.75
CA ASN A 60 29.42 7.10 -42.34
C ASN A 60 30.24 7.11 -43.63
N ARG A 61 31.40 6.45 -43.64
CA ARG A 61 32.26 6.36 -44.82
C ARG A 61 31.58 5.60 -45.97
N ALA A 62 30.95 4.45 -45.69
CA ALA A 62 30.18 3.72 -46.69
C ALA A 62 29.03 4.55 -47.27
N ARG A 63 28.39 5.39 -46.44
CA ARG A 63 27.32 6.30 -46.89
C ARG A 63 27.84 7.43 -47.79
N THR A 64 29.05 7.92 -47.55
CA THR A 64 29.70 8.92 -48.41
C THR A 64 30.16 8.30 -49.73
N GLU A 65 30.65 7.06 -49.72
CA GLU A 65 31.09 6.33 -50.92
C GLU A 65 29.92 5.83 -51.79
N GLN A 66 28.73 5.65 -51.22
CA GLN A 66 27.51 5.26 -51.94
C GLN A 66 26.59 6.44 -52.33
N ALA A 67 27.07 7.70 -52.26
CA ALA A 67 26.31 8.83 -52.78
C ALA A 67 26.09 8.62 -54.30
N PRO A 68 24.84 8.35 -54.76
CA PRO A 68 24.60 8.06 -56.15
C PRO A 68 24.78 9.35 -56.95
N GLN A 69 25.58 9.32 -58.00
CA GLN A 69 25.45 10.29 -59.08
C GLN A 69 24.02 10.16 -59.60
N GLN A 70 23.21 11.21 -59.39
CA GLN A 70 21.80 11.22 -59.79
C GLN A 70 21.69 10.95 -61.29
N PRO A 71 20.94 9.92 -61.72
CA PRO A 71 20.50 9.83 -63.09
C PRO A 71 19.21 10.66 -63.24
N ASP A 72 19.27 11.64 -64.13
CA ASP A 72 18.07 12.21 -64.75
C ASP A 72 17.31 11.09 -65.46
N GLY A 73 16.04 10.89 -65.13
CA GLY A 73 15.21 9.95 -65.89
C GLY A 73 13.94 9.50 -65.22
N SER A 74 12.83 10.08 -65.67
CA SER A 74 11.46 9.58 -65.61
C SER A 74 11.32 8.06 -65.85
N HIS A 75 10.45 7.38 -65.10
CA HIS A 75 9.26 6.64 -65.60
C HIS A 75 8.60 5.71 -64.55
N THR A 76 7.27 5.86 -64.47
CA THR A 76 6.16 4.88 -64.29
C THR A 76 6.33 3.54 -63.52
N ALA A 77 5.37 3.31 -62.61
CA ALA A 77 5.04 2.07 -61.88
C ALA A 77 4.58 0.91 -62.81
N PRO A 78 4.51 -0.36 -62.32
CA PRO A 78 3.28 -0.83 -61.65
C PRO A 78 3.45 -1.88 -60.50
N SER A 79 2.30 -2.25 -59.97
CA SER A 79 1.89 -3.16 -58.87
C SER A 79 2.20 -4.66 -59.02
N GLU A 80 2.26 -5.37 -57.88
CA GLU A 80 1.91 -6.79 -57.58
C GLU A 80 2.67 -7.21 -56.29
N ALA A 81 2.35 -8.19 -55.45
CA ALA A 81 1.18 -8.99 -55.06
C ALA A 81 1.60 -9.71 -53.75
N LEU A 82 0.64 -10.36 -53.09
CA LEU A 82 0.67 -11.01 -51.77
C LEU A 82 1.51 -12.30 -51.66
N ASP A 83 1.82 -12.67 -50.41
CA ASP A 83 1.87 -14.03 -49.78
C ASP A 83 2.96 -14.05 -48.68
N GLY A 84 2.85 -14.67 -47.51
CA GLY A 84 1.92 -15.67 -46.96
C GLY A 84 2.72 -16.67 -46.11
N ASN A 85 2.42 -16.73 -44.80
CA ASN A 85 2.64 -17.81 -43.81
C ASN A 85 4.05 -18.30 -43.42
N GLY A 86 4.26 -18.35 -42.10
CA GLY A 86 5.31 -19.13 -41.43
C GLY A 86 4.86 -19.48 -40.02
N ASP A 87 4.29 -20.67 -39.85
CA ASP A 87 4.00 -21.28 -38.54
C ASP A 87 5.27 -21.95 -38.01
N GLY A 88 5.63 -21.64 -36.75
CA GLY A 88 6.79 -22.16 -36.06
C GLY A 88 6.41 -22.75 -34.71
N GLU A 89 6.72 -24.03 -34.57
CA GLU A 89 6.56 -24.94 -33.42
C GLU A 89 7.24 -24.44 -32.13
N ASN A 90 6.75 -24.93 -30.98
CA ASN A 90 7.48 -25.31 -29.73
C ASN A 90 6.42 -25.58 -28.64
N GLY A 91 6.36 -26.68 -27.88
CA GLY A 91 7.36 -27.66 -27.50
C GLY A 91 7.79 -27.47 -26.04
N ASN A 92 7.20 -28.23 -25.09
CA ASN A 92 7.66 -28.63 -23.72
C ASN A 92 6.42 -28.81 -22.81
N GLY A 93 6.17 -29.96 -22.15
CA GLY A 93 7.04 -30.74 -21.24
C GLY A 93 6.68 -30.30 -19.81
N GLY A 94 5.94 -31.03 -18.97
CA GLY A 94 6.01 -32.47 -18.67
C GLY A 94 6.98 -32.69 -17.51
N TRP A 95 6.54 -32.51 -16.26
CA TRP A 95 7.34 -32.83 -15.06
C TRP A 95 6.49 -33.54 -14.01
N ASN A 96 6.90 -34.77 -13.71
CA ASN A 96 6.46 -35.60 -12.61
C ASN A 96 7.34 -35.34 -11.38
N ASP A 97 6.71 -35.44 -10.20
CA ASP A 97 7.06 -36.30 -9.06
C ASP A 97 8.56 -36.60 -8.75
N ALA A 98 8.97 -36.26 -7.52
CA ALA A 98 9.86 -37.08 -6.67
C ALA A 98 10.03 -36.42 -5.29
N GLY A 99 9.71 -37.17 -4.23
CA GLY A 99 10.05 -36.83 -2.85
C GLY A 99 11.52 -37.04 -2.53
N LEU A 100 11.94 -36.56 -1.35
CA LEU A 100 13.17 -36.98 -0.68
C LEU A 100 12.99 -36.82 0.84
N GLU A 101 13.30 -37.91 1.53
CA GLU A 101 13.38 -38.11 2.97
C GLU A 101 14.70 -37.55 3.55
N GLY A 102 14.73 -37.41 4.88
CA GLY A 102 15.94 -37.63 5.69
C GLY A 102 16.71 -36.39 6.16
N GLY A 103 16.82 -36.22 7.49
CA GLY A 103 17.71 -35.24 8.11
C GLY A 103 17.67 -35.31 9.64
N GLU A 104 18.79 -35.71 10.23
CA GLU A 104 18.95 -36.25 11.59
C GLU A 104 18.95 -35.23 12.74
N ALA A 105 18.81 -35.80 13.94
CA ALA A 105 18.76 -35.16 15.25
C ALA A 105 20.09 -34.52 15.68
N GLY A 106 19.99 -33.35 16.32
CA GLY A 106 21.07 -32.73 17.10
C GLY A 106 20.57 -32.42 18.51
N GLN A 107 21.06 -33.19 19.49
CA GLN A 107 20.84 -32.96 20.92
C GLN A 107 21.72 -31.79 21.39
N GLY A 108 21.09 -30.81 22.04
CA GLY A 108 21.78 -29.69 22.71
C GLY A 108 21.07 -29.33 24.00
N GLU A 109 21.45 -29.99 25.10
CA GLU A 109 21.01 -29.66 26.44
C GLU A 109 21.67 -28.34 26.90
N GLY A 110 20.85 -27.34 27.23
CA GLY A 110 21.29 -26.07 27.77
C GLY A 110 20.28 -25.54 28.78
N VAL A 111 20.24 -26.13 29.97
CA VAL A 111 19.38 -25.71 31.09
C VAL A 111 19.88 -24.38 31.66
N GLY A 112 19.34 -23.27 31.16
CA GLY A 112 19.50 -21.94 31.73
C GLY A 112 18.56 -21.74 32.91
N THR A 113 19.08 -21.82 34.13
CA THR A 113 18.34 -21.49 35.35
C THR A 113 18.09 -19.97 35.43
N VAL A 114 16.85 -19.57 35.16
CA VAL A 114 16.39 -18.18 35.37
C VAL A 114 16.42 -17.89 36.87
N ARG A 115 17.31 -16.97 37.27
CA ARG A 115 17.39 -16.44 38.63
C ARG A 115 16.07 -15.72 38.96
N ARG A 116 15.24 -16.32 39.82
CA ARG A 116 14.14 -15.63 40.51
C ARG A 116 14.73 -14.46 41.31
N GLY A 117 14.42 -13.24 40.87
CA GLY A 117 14.69 -12.03 41.64
C GLY A 117 13.99 -12.10 43.01
N GLY A 118 14.73 -11.73 44.04
CA GLY A 118 14.30 -11.77 45.43
C GLY A 118 13.02 -10.96 45.68
N LEU A 119 12.19 -11.51 46.56
CA LEU A 119 10.96 -10.93 47.09
C LEU A 119 11.25 -9.56 47.73
N ALA A 120 11.04 -8.49 46.98
CA ALA A 120 10.75 -7.19 47.59
C ALA A 120 9.45 -7.34 48.38
N GLY A 121 9.43 -6.84 49.62
CA GLY A 121 8.41 -7.12 50.63
C GLY A 121 6.98 -7.04 50.09
N ALA A 122 6.15 -7.99 50.53
CA ALA A 122 4.72 -8.04 50.27
C ALA A 122 4.06 -6.79 50.87
N GLY A 123 4.11 -5.67 50.13
CA GLY A 123 3.27 -4.52 50.38
C GLY A 123 1.82 -4.99 50.27
N GLU A 124 1.03 -4.65 51.27
CA GLU A 124 -0.39 -4.93 51.30
C GLU A 124 -1.05 -4.28 50.07
N VAL A 125 -1.46 -5.11 49.11
CA VAL A 125 -2.12 -4.64 47.89
C VAL A 125 -3.56 -4.32 48.26
N PHE A 126 -3.87 -3.04 48.44
CA PHE A 126 -5.24 -2.59 48.66
C PHE A 126 -6.04 -2.79 47.37
N PRO A 127 -7.12 -3.58 47.36
CA PRO A 127 -7.92 -3.76 46.15
C PRO A 127 -8.61 -2.46 45.74
N ASP A 128 -8.77 -2.22 44.44
CA ASP A 128 -9.61 -1.12 43.94
C ASP A 128 -11.06 -1.31 44.38
N THR A 129 -11.64 -0.22 44.87
CA THR A 129 -13.03 -0.19 45.34
C THR A 129 -13.96 0.45 44.32
N LEU A 130 -13.43 1.25 43.40
CA LEU A 130 -14.19 1.95 42.38
C LEU A 130 -13.57 1.70 41.01
N TRP A 131 -14.40 1.20 40.09
CA TRP A 131 -14.01 0.92 38.72
C TRP A 131 -14.80 1.82 37.80
N ASN A 132 -14.10 2.58 36.97
CA ASN A 132 -14.72 3.43 35.96
C ASN A 132 -14.49 2.82 34.60
N THR A 133 -15.57 2.59 33.84
CA THR A 133 -15.42 2.24 32.43
C THR A 133 -14.65 3.36 31.73
N VAL A 134 -13.54 3.00 31.07
CA VAL A 134 -12.80 3.94 30.23
C VAL A 134 -13.70 4.23 29.05
N TYR A 135 -14.46 5.30 29.17
CA TYR A 135 -15.15 5.88 28.05
C TYR A 135 -14.06 6.45 27.17
N ILE A 136 -13.63 5.67 26.16
CA ILE A 136 -12.97 6.25 25.01
C ILE A 136 -14.05 7.16 24.45
N PRO A 137 -13.90 8.50 24.54
CA PRO A 137 -14.81 9.39 23.88
C PRO A 137 -14.75 8.94 22.45
N ARG A 138 -15.83 8.30 21.98
CA ARG A 138 -16.01 8.19 20.56
C ARG A 138 -15.85 9.65 20.11
N MET A 139 -14.98 9.91 19.14
CA MET A 139 -14.72 11.29 18.69
C MET A 139 -15.97 11.94 18.06
N ASP A 140 -17.15 11.36 18.27
CA ASP A 140 -18.48 11.89 18.01
C ASP A 140 -19.04 12.71 19.20
N GLY A 141 -18.49 12.67 20.43
CA GLY A 141 -19.25 13.07 21.63
C GLY A 141 -18.80 14.31 22.43
N GLU A 142 -19.04 15.51 21.90
CA GLU A 142 -19.57 16.70 22.62
C GLU A 142 -20.41 17.58 21.66
N HIS A 143 -20.29 17.32 20.35
CA HIS A 143 -21.35 17.54 19.35
C HIS A 143 -22.06 16.23 18.98
N ALA A 144 -22.30 15.37 19.97
CA ALA A 144 -23.37 14.37 19.89
C ALA A 144 -24.58 14.90 20.66
N GLU A 145 -25.03 16.12 20.32
CA GLU A 145 -26.49 16.34 20.32
C GLU A 145 -27.05 15.15 19.56
N GLU A 146 -28.03 14.48 20.17
CA GLU A 146 -28.94 13.52 19.55
C GLU A 146 -28.78 13.50 18.03
N TRP A 147 -27.96 12.57 17.55
CA TRP A 147 -28.03 12.15 16.16
C TRP A 147 -29.36 11.38 16.04
N ASP A 148 -30.49 12.09 16.14
CA ASP A 148 -31.41 12.09 15.02
C ASP A 148 -30.54 12.46 13.83
N ALA A 149 -29.84 11.46 13.28
CA ALA A 149 -28.93 11.63 12.18
C ALA A 149 -29.78 12.34 11.13
N PRO A 150 -29.54 13.64 10.85
CA PRO A 150 -30.42 14.41 10.00
C PRO A 150 -30.25 13.81 8.62
N ASP A 151 -31.10 12.84 8.25
CA ASP A 151 -30.90 11.93 7.11
C ASP A 151 -29.41 11.84 6.76
N ASP A 152 -28.60 11.11 7.56
CA ASP A 152 -27.15 10.98 7.34
C ASP A 152 -26.93 10.95 5.82
N PRO A 153 -26.32 11.97 5.20
CA PRO A 153 -26.14 11.96 3.75
C PRO A 153 -25.21 10.82 3.32
N ASP A 154 -24.61 10.11 4.28
CA ASP A 154 -23.91 8.84 4.13
C ASP A 154 -24.77 7.61 4.52
N SER A 155 -26.09 7.71 4.69
CA SER A 155 -27.02 6.56 4.60
C SER A 155 -27.03 5.99 3.16
N ASP A 156 -26.64 6.81 2.18
CA ASP A 156 -26.31 6.40 0.81
C ASP A 156 -24.95 5.68 0.68
N ASN A 157 -24.25 5.34 1.77
CA ASN A 157 -22.94 4.70 1.79
C ASN A 157 -22.93 3.26 1.24
N GLU A 158 -24.08 2.69 0.86
CA GLU A 158 -24.11 1.57 -0.08
C GLU A 158 -23.42 1.90 -1.42
N ASN A 159 -23.42 3.18 -1.84
CA ASN A 159 -22.69 3.64 -3.02
C ASN A 159 -21.17 3.70 -2.83
N LEU A 160 -20.64 3.72 -1.60
CA LEU A 160 -19.18 3.69 -1.39
C LEU A 160 -18.56 2.32 -1.71
N LEU A 161 -19.38 1.27 -1.74
CA LEU A 161 -18.96 -0.07 -2.11
C LEU A 161 -18.95 -0.29 -3.61
N THR A 162 -19.77 0.46 -4.34
CA THR A 162 -19.88 0.34 -5.79
C THR A 162 -19.04 1.41 -6.47
N ALA A 163 -17.92 0.99 -7.06
CA ALA A 163 -17.06 1.88 -7.83
C ALA A 163 -17.89 2.71 -8.84
N PRO A 164 -17.69 4.05 -8.93
CA PRO A 164 -18.54 4.93 -9.73
C PRO A 164 -18.74 4.52 -11.20
N ALA A 165 -17.78 3.86 -11.82
CA ALA A 165 -17.90 3.38 -13.19
C ALA A 165 -18.86 2.18 -13.35
N TYR A 166 -19.18 1.50 -12.25
CA TYR A 166 -20.04 0.31 -12.18
C TYR A 166 -21.41 0.60 -11.57
N SER A 167 -21.65 1.81 -11.06
CA SER A 167 -22.95 2.17 -10.50
C SER A 167 -24.00 2.29 -11.60
N ALA A 168 -25.24 1.87 -11.30
CA ALA A 168 -26.34 1.88 -12.27
C ALA A 168 -26.59 3.28 -12.86
N GLN A 169 -26.36 4.33 -12.08
CA GLN A 169 -26.54 5.73 -12.50
C GLN A 169 -25.45 6.24 -13.44
N LYS A 170 -24.24 5.66 -13.40
CA LYS A 170 -23.07 6.10 -14.17
C LYS A 170 -22.41 4.92 -14.87
N LEU A 171 -23.22 4.08 -15.50
CA LEU A 171 -22.76 2.85 -16.14
C LEU A 171 -21.84 3.19 -17.31
N GLU A 172 -20.54 3.24 -17.03
CA GLU A 172 -19.55 3.48 -18.08
C GLU A 172 -19.44 2.23 -18.96
N PRO A 173 -19.37 2.40 -20.29
CA PRO A 173 -19.25 1.26 -21.19
C PRO A 173 -18.07 0.34 -20.83
N PRO A 174 -18.20 -0.98 -21.01
CA PRO A 174 -17.15 -1.95 -20.63
C PRO A 174 -15.75 -1.63 -21.18
N TYR A 175 -15.65 -1.15 -22.42
CA TYR A 175 -14.36 -0.81 -23.05
C TYR A 175 -13.68 0.40 -22.39
N ILE A 176 -14.43 1.35 -21.85
CA ILE A 176 -13.87 2.49 -21.09
C ILE A 176 -13.38 2.03 -19.72
N ARG A 177 -14.17 1.21 -19.03
CA ARG A 177 -13.76 0.59 -17.77
C ARG A 177 -12.49 -0.22 -17.93
N MET A 178 -12.37 -0.97 -19.03
CA MET A 178 -11.16 -1.72 -19.35
C MET A 178 -9.95 -0.80 -19.55
N ALA A 179 -10.10 0.31 -20.28
CA ALA A 179 -9.02 1.28 -20.45
C ALA A 179 -8.57 1.88 -19.11
N TYR A 180 -9.50 2.18 -18.19
CA TYR A 180 -9.15 2.64 -16.84
C TYR A 180 -8.42 1.58 -16.03
N LEU A 181 -8.95 0.36 -16.01
CA LEU A 181 -8.33 -0.77 -15.27
C LEU A 181 -6.93 -1.04 -15.79
N GLN A 182 -6.73 -1.06 -17.11
CA GLN A 182 -5.41 -1.26 -17.71
C GLN A 182 -4.44 -0.14 -17.33
N ALA A 183 -4.89 1.12 -17.37
CA ALA A 183 -4.07 2.25 -16.92
C ALA A 183 -3.69 2.12 -15.44
N VAL A 184 -4.64 1.78 -14.57
CA VAL A 184 -4.40 1.57 -13.14
C VAL A 184 -3.43 0.40 -12.91
N LEU A 185 -3.66 -0.76 -13.53
CA LEU A 185 -2.81 -1.94 -13.39
C LEU A 185 -1.38 -1.64 -13.85
N ASN A 186 -1.20 -1.05 -15.04
CA ASN A 186 0.13 -0.69 -15.55
C ASN A 186 0.89 0.24 -14.59
N ASN A 187 0.18 1.11 -13.88
CA ASN A 187 0.81 1.97 -12.88
C ASN A 187 1.08 1.25 -11.55
N VAL A 188 0.15 0.44 -11.05
CA VAL A 188 0.25 -0.21 -9.72
C VAL A 188 1.16 -1.44 -9.76
N THR A 189 1.00 -2.32 -10.74
CA THR A 189 1.78 -3.56 -10.86
C THR A 189 2.97 -3.40 -11.80
N GLY A 190 2.80 -2.63 -12.88
CA GLY A 190 3.84 -2.40 -13.88
C GLY A 190 4.80 -1.25 -13.55
N ASN A 191 4.64 -0.56 -12.42
CA ASN A 191 5.45 0.59 -12.00
C ASN A 191 5.59 1.69 -13.09
N THR A 192 4.62 1.78 -14.01
CA THR A 192 4.69 2.76 -15.09
C THR A 192 4.53 4.17 -14.53
N PRO A 193 5.41 5.14 -14.88
CA PRO A 193 5.30 6.51 -14.39
C PRO A 193 3.95 7.16 -14.73
N VAL A 194 3.40 7.96 -13.82
CA VAL A 194 2.07 8.59 -13.97
C VAL A 194 1.89 9.29 -15.32
N ARG A 195 2.88 10.08 -15.77
CA ARG A 195 2.83 10.76 -17.08
C ARG A 195 2.66 9.79 -18.25
N GLN A 196 3.37 8.66 -18.24
CA GLN A 196 3.30 7.66 -19.30
C GLN A 196 1.97 6.90 -19.24
N THR A 197 1.51 6.51 -18.05
CA THR A 197 0.20 5.89 -17.87
C THR A 197 -0.93 6.79 -18.38
N GLU A 198 -0.87 8.09 -18.08
CA GLU A 198 -1.87 9.05 -18.57
C GLU A 198 -1.79 9.27 -20.07
N ALA A 199 -0.59 9.29 -20.66
CA ALA A 199 -0.43 9.33 -22.10
C ALA A 199 -1.08 8.11 -22.76
N ASN A 200 -0.78 6.90 -22.24
CA ASN A 200 -1.37 5.66 -22.75
C ASN A 200 -2.89 5.65 -22.61
N LEU A 201 -3.43 6.08 -21.47
CA LEU A 201 -4.87 6.21 -21.27
C LEU A 201 -5.51 7.17 -22.29
N ARG A 202 -4.89 8.33 -22.53
CA ARG A 202 -5.38 9.29 -23.55
C ARG A 202 -5.33 8.71 -24.95
N THR A 203 -4.28 7.97 -25.30
CA THR A 203 -4.18 7.28 -26.60
C THR A 203 -5.30 6.24 -26.75
N SER A 204 -5.53 5.40 -25.74
CA SER A 204 -6.62 4.42 -25.77
C SER A 204 -7.99 5.09 -25.94
N LEU A 205 -8.23 6.20 -25.24
CA LEU A 205 -9.48 6.96 -25.38
C LEU A 205 -9.59 7.64 -26.75
N ALA A 206 -8.50 8.16 -27.31
CA ALA A 206 -8.50 8.76 -28.64
C ALA A 206 -8.82 7.73 -29.74
N MET A 207 -8.31 6.50 -29.62
CA MET A 207 -8.67 5.41 -30.52
C MET A 207 -10.16 5.08 -30.46
N LEU A 208 -10.74 5.07 -29.25
CA LEU A 208 -12.19 4.89 -29.07
C LEU A 208 -12.99 6.08 -29.64
N ASP A 209 -12.47 7.30 -29.56
CA ASP A 209 -13.10 8.50 -30.09
C ASP A 209 -13.20 8.45 -31.63
N VAL A 210 -12.11 8.05 -32.29
CA VAL A 210 -12.09 7.82 -33.75
C VAL A 210 -13.12 6.76 -34.15
N ALA A 211 -13.29 5.71 -33.34
CA ALA A 211 -14.31 4.70 -33.54
C ALA A 211 -15.73 5.14 -33.14
N ARG A 212 -15.92 6.42 -32.75
CA ARG A 212 -17.18 6.97 -32.22
C ARG A 212 -17.75 6.20 -31.02
N GLY A 213 -16.87 5.58 -30.25
CA GLY A 213 -17.19 4.79 -29.06
C GLY A 213 -17.21 5.59 -27.77
N LEU A 214 -16.82 6.88 -27.74
CA LEU A 214 -16.86 7.64 -26.49
C LEU A 214 -18.27 8.19 -26.19
N PRO A 215 -18.80 8.00 -24.97
CA PRO A 215 -20.05 8.60 -24.56
C PRO A 215 -19.88 10.10 -24.34
N ALA A 216 -20.94 10.87 -24.64
CA ALA A 216 -20.97 12.30 -24.31
C ALA A 216 -21.05 12.54 -22.80
N PHE A 217 -21.75 11.67 -22.06
CA PHE A 217 -21.88 11.74 -20.61
C PHE A 217 -21.94 10.33 -19.97
N PRO A 218 -21.23 10.11 -18.84
CA PRO A 218 -20.24 11.01 -18.25
C PRO A 218 -18.97 11.10 -19.11
N VAL A 219 -18.31 12.27 -19.11
CA VAL A 219 -17.05 12.46 -19.86
C VAL A 219 -15.98 11.49 -19.33
N PRO A 220 -15.31 10.72 -20.22
CA PRO A 220 -14.30 9.75 -19.81
C PRO A 220 -13.12 10.36 -19.04
N ALA A 221 -12.59 9.63 -18.07
CA ALA A 221 -11.46 10.04 -17.25
C ALA A 221 -10.15 10.09 -18.07
N ARG A 222 -9.51 11.27 -18.11
CA ARG A 222 -8.24 11.49 -18.86
C ARG A 222 -6.98 11.61 -17.98
N THR A 223 -7.13 11.40 -16.68
CA THR A 223 -6.01 11.41 -15.71
C THR A 223 -6.05 10.12 -14.90
N LEU A 224 -4.89 9.68 -14.42
CA LEU A 224 -4.78 8.45 -13.64
C LEU A 224 -5.56 8.57 -12.33
N ARG A 225 -5.51 9.74 -11.68
CA ARG A 225 -6.26 10.01 -10.44
C ARG A 225 -7.77 9.85 -10.67
N THR A 226 -8.32 10.47 -11.72
CA THR A 226 -9.76 10.33 -12.01
C THR A 226 -10.11 8.90 -12.40
N ALA A 227 -9.27 8.21 -13.18
CA ALA A 227 -9.49 6.80 -13.53
C ALA A 227 -9.52 5.89 -12.29
N ARG A 228 -8.58 6.07 -11.35
CA ARG A 228 -8.57 5.35 -10.06
C ARG A 228 -9.86 5.58 -9.27
N ARG A 229 -10.36 6.82 -9.21
CA ARG A 229 -11.64 7.14 -8.55
C ARG A 229 -12.81 6.45 -9.23
N ARG A 230 -12.88 6.51 -10.57
CA ARG A 230 -13.94 5.85 -11.35
C ARG A 230 -14.00 4.35 -11.09
N VAL A 231 -12.86 3.67 -11.00
CA VAL A 231 -12.81 2.23 -10.71
C VAL A 231 -12.77 1.89 -9.21
N GLY A 232 -12.91 2.88 -8.31
CA GLY A 232 -13.01 2.65 -6.87
C GLY A 232 -11.71 2.26 -6.15
N VAL A 233 -10.56 2.47 -6.78
CA VAL A 233 -9.23 2.08 -6.24
C VAL A 233 -8.34 3.26 -5.86
N ASP A 234 -8.88 4.48 -5.84
CA ASP A 234 -8.14 5.65 -5.36
C ASP A 234 -7.98 5.57 -3.83
N PRO A 235 -6.77 5.45 -3.26
CA PRO A 235 -6.61 5.50 -1.80
C PRO A 235 -6.81 6.93 -1.27
N ASP A 236 -6.49 7.96 -2.06
CA ASP A 236 -6.49 9.36 -1.63
C ASP A 236 -7.90 9.85 -1.25
N GLN A 237 -8.95 9.25 -1.81
CA GLN A 237 -10.34 9.61 -1.48
C GLN A 237 -10.71 9.26 -0.03
N TRP A 238 -9.90 8.46 0.67
CA TRP A 238 -10.14 8.03 2.06
C TRP A 238 -9.18 8.68 3.04
N ILE A 239 -8.19 9.43 2.54
CA ILE A 239 -7.23 10.13 3.38
C ILE A 239 -7.84 11.47 3.76
N ILE A 240 -8.17 11.62 5.05
CA ILE A 240 -8.59 12.87 5.64
C ILE A 240 -7.33 13.68 5.93
N GLN A 241 -7.23 14.87 5.33
CA GLN A 241 -6.09 15.76 5.50
C GLN A 241 -6.36 16.76 6.62
N TYR A 242 -6.16 16.36 7.87
CA TYR A 242 -6.31 17.26 9.00
C TYR A 242 -5.27 18.36 8.95
N ALA A 243 -5.68 19.60 9.20
CA ALA A 243 -4.73 20.66 9.53
C ALA A 243 -4.35 20.54 11.01
N ALA A 244 -3.07 20.65 11.33
CA ALA A 244 -2.60 20.60 12.70
C ALA A 244 -1.96 21.92 13.10
N CYS A 245 -2.27 22.40 14.31
CA CYS A 245 -1.53 23.51 14.89
C CYS A 245 -0.08 23.04 15.17
N PRO A 246 0.96 23.73 14.67
CA PRO A 246 2.34 23.29 14.86
C PRO A 246 2.84 23.42 16.31
N GLN A 247 2.13 24.17 17.17
CA GLN A 247 2.51 24.39 18.57
C GLN A 247 1.86 23.37 19.51
N CYS A 248 0.53 23.27 19.50
CA CYS A 248 -0.21 22.39 20.42
C CYS A 248 -0.72 21.09 19.80
N TRP A 249 -0.49 20.87 18.50
CA TRP A 249 -0.91 19.68 17.76
C TRP A 249 -2.41 19.40 17.70
N LYS A 250 -3.27 20.34 18.11
CA LYS A 250 -4.72 20.25 17.87
C LYS A 250 -4.99 20.07 16.38
N LEU A 251 -5.79 19.04 16.08
CA LEU A 251 -6.24 18.71 14.73
C LEU A 251 -7.52 19.47 14.40
N TYR A 252 -7.62 19.90 13.15
CA TYR A 252 -8.77 20.59 12.59
C TYR A 252 -9.23 19.88 11.33
N MET A 253 -10.52 19.59 11.26
CA MET A 253 -11.16 19.06 10.06
C MET A 253 -11.01 20.06 8.90
N PRO A 254 -10.87 19.60 7.64
CA PRO A 254 -10.77 20.48 6.48
C PRO A 254 -11.87 21.54 6.41
N GLU A 255 -13.11 21.16 6.75
CA GLU A 255 -14.26 22.08 6.77
C GLU A 255 -14.16 23.13 7.87
N ALA A 256 -13.71 22.73 9.06
CA ALA A 256 -13.49 23.65 10.16
C ALA A 256 -12.44 24.71 9.76
N VAL A 257 -11.36 24.30 9.09
CA VAL A 257 -10.32 25.23 8.60
C VAL A 257 -10.88 26.26 7.61
N ILE A 258 -11.90 25.91 6.82
CA ILE A 258 -12.58 26.83 5.90
C ILE A 258 -13.50 27.80 6.66
N LYS A 259 -14.08 27.38 7.78
CA LYS A 259 -14.99 28.19 8.61
C LYS A 259 -14.30 29.08 9.63
N LEU A 260 -13.02 28.83 9.98
CA LEU A 260 -12.29 29.64 10.96
C LEU A 260 -12.19 31.11 10.54
N ASP A 261 -12.50 32.05 11.44
CA ASP A 261 -12.40 33.48 11.12
C ASP A 261 -10.95 33.97 11.02
N SER A 262 -10.04 33.32 11.75
CA SER A 262 -8.62 33.69 11.86
C SER A 262 -7.70 32.49 11.57
N PRO A 263 -6.45 32.72 11.10
CA PRO A 263 -5.43 31.67 11.03
C PRO A 263 -4.97 31.15 12.39
N SER A 264 -5.26 31.86 13.49
CA SER A 264 -4.79 31.49 14.84
C SER A 264 -5.48 30.25 15.42
N CYS A 265 -4.75 29.51 16.25
CA CYS A 265 -5.24 28.33 16.96
C CYS A 265 -6.43 28.69 17.88
N THR A 266 -7.46 27.83 17.93
CA THR A 266 -8.62 28.03 18.81
C THR A 266 -8.39 27.57 20.25
N ILE A 267 -7.26 26.93 20.56
CA ILE A 267 -6.91 26.61 21.95
C ILE A 267 -6.53 27.91 22.68
N PRO A 268 -7.18 28.24 23.82
CA PRO A 268 -6.82 29.40 24.64
C PRO A 268 -5.33 29.40 25.01
N GLY A 269 -4.65 30.52 24.80
CA GLY A 269 -3.22 30.68 25.09
C GLY A 269 -2.27 30.09 24.04
N CYS A 270 -2.77 29.46 22.97
CA CYS A 270 -1.92 28.94 21.91
C CYS A 270 -1.66 29.99 20.82
N THR A 271 -0.39 30.36 20.63
CA THR A 271 0.05 31.36 19.63
C THR A 271 0.26 30.77 18.22
N GLY A 272 0.01 29.46 18.05
CA GLY A 272 0.21 28.80 16.76
C GLY A 272 -0.79 29.23 15.71
N ASN A 273 -0.36 29.29 14.46
CA ASN A 273 -1.24 29.46 13.30
C ASN A 273 -1.52 28.09 12.65
N ILE A 274 -2.76 27.88 12.21
CA ILE A 274 -3.22 26.62 11.59
C ILE A 274 -3.01 26.67 10.07
N TYR A 275 -3.26 27.83 9.45
CA TYR A 275 -3.15 28.03 8.02
C TYR A 275 -2.54 29.39 7.67
N MET A 276 -2.11 29.52 6.41
CA MET A 276 -1.72 30.79 5.79
C MET A 276 -2.64 31.11 4.61
N LEU A 277 -2.83 32.40 4.32
CA LEU A 277 -3.56 32.85 3.15
C LEU A 277 -2.63 32.90 1.93
N GLY A 278 -2.98 32.20 0.87
CA GLY A 278 -2.29 32.29 -0.42
C GLY A 278 -2.77 33.49 -1.26
N GLU A 279 -2.13 33.69 -2.41
CA GLU A 279 -2.36 34.83 -3.35
C GLU A 279 -3.82 35.05 -3.77
N LYS A 280 -4.68 34.03 -3.66
CA LYS A 280 -6.11 34.09 -4.03
C LYS A 280 -7.05 34.00 -2.83
N GLY A 281 -6.56 34.37 -1.64
CA GLY A 281 -7.28 34.13 -0.38
C GLY A 281 -7.46 32.65 -0.03
N LYS A 282 -6.84 31.74 -0.79
CA LYS A 282 -6.94 30.30 -0.53
C LYS A 282 -6.16 29.97 0.74
N ARG A 283 -6.87 29.45 1.73
CA ARG A 283 -6.29 28.95 2.98
C ARG A 283 -5.45 27.71 2.68
N ARG A 284 -4.19 27.72 3.10
CA ARG A 284 -3.25 26.60 2.99
C ARG A 284 -2.83 26.18 4.40
N PRO A 285 -3.17 24.96 4.86
CA PRO A 285 -2.70 24.47 6.15
C PRO A 285 -1.18 24.55 6.26
N LEU A 286 -0.67 25.01 7.40
CA LEU A 286 0.78 25.07 7.66
C LEU A 286 1.35 23.67 7.89
N LYS A 287 0.56 22.80 8.52
CA LYS A 287 0.90 21.40 8.76
C LYS A 287 -0.30 20.51 8.46
N ILE A 288 -0.07 19.48 7.66
CA ILE A 288 -1.08 18.49 7.29
C ILE A 288 -0.71 17.17 7.96
N ILE A 289 -1.67 16.57 8.67
CA ILE A 289 -1.55 15.22 9.23
C ILE A 289 -2.57 14.34 8.51
N PRO A 290 -2.14 13.53 7.53
CA PRO A 290 -3.03 12.62 6.85
C PRO A 290 -3.47 11.52 7.82
N GLN A 291 -4.76 11.28 7.90
CA GLN A 291 -5.34 10.16 8.65
C GLN A 291 -6.32 9.41 7.77
N VAL A 292 -6.61 8.17 8.16
CA VAL A 292 -7.60 7.34 7.50
C VAL A 292 -8.45 6.68 8.58
N SER A 293 -9.77 6.59 8.34
CA SER A 293 -10.63 5.79 9.22
C SER A 293 -10.21 4.33 9.15
N LEU A 294 -9.74 3.81 10.28
CA LEU A 294 -9.38 2.41 10.42
C LEU A 294 -10.57 1.50 10.10
N ILE A 295 -11.76 1.81 10.65
CA ILE A 295 -12.97 1.02 10.44
C ILE A 295 -13.35 1.00 8.96
N THR A 296 -13.34 2.16 8.30
CA THR A 296 -13.65 2.25 6.87
C THR A 296 -12.64 1.47 6.04
N SER A 297 -11.36 1.54 6.39
CA SER A 297 -10.29 0.78 5.71
C SER A 297 -10.46 -0.72 5.87
N LEU A 298 -10.74 -1.19 7.09
CA LEU A 298 -11.00 -2.59 7.39
C LEU A 298 -12.21 -3.10 6.61
N ARG A 299 -13.33 -2.37 6.61
CA ARG A 299 -14.51 -2.72 5.81
C ARG A 299 -14.16 -2.92 4.34
N ARG A 300 -13.41 -2.00 3.75
CA ARG A 300 -13.01 -2.09 2.33
C ARG A 300 -12.09 -3.28 2.04
N MET A 301 -11.13 -3.55 2.93
CA MET A 301 -10.26 -4.72 2.79
C MET A 301 -11.07 -6.01 2.90
N LEU A 302 -11.94 -6.13 3.90
CA LEU A 302 -12.77 -7.31 4.15
C LEU A 302 -13.86 -7.56 3.09
N LEU A 303 -14.26 -6.52 2.36
CA LEU A 303 -15.21 -6.63 1.25
C LEU A 303 -14.54 -7.02 -0.07
N ARG A 304 -13.21 -6.92 -0.19
CA ARG A 304 -12.49 -7.34 -1.39
C ARG A 304 -12.67 -8.85 -1.60
N LYS A 305 -13.15 -9.23 -2.78
CA LYS A 305 -13.33 -10.65 -3.15
C LYS A 305 -12.00 -11.39 -2.98
N GLY A 306 -12.05 -12.51 -2.26
CA GLY A 306 -10.87 -13.33 -1.95
C GLY A 306 -10.16 -12.94 -0.66
N PHE A 307 -10.24 -11.69 -0.18
CA PHE A 307 -9.55 -11.27 1.05
C PHE A 307 -10.04 -12.04 2.28
N ARG A 308 -11.35 -12.29 2.38
CA ARG A 308 -11.90 -13.14 3.46
C ARG A 308 -11.35 -14.56 3.47
N ARG A 309 -10.91 -15.09 2.32
CA ARG A 309 -10.29 -16.43 2.22
C ARG A 309 -8.83 -16.41 2.69
N GLN A 310 -8.22 -15.22 2.77
CA GLN A 310 -6.86 -15.03 3.29
C GLN A 310 -6.84 -14.85 4.80
N LEU A 311 -8.00 -14.61 5.43
CA LEU A 311 -8.09 -14.58 6.88
C LEU A 311 -8.05 -16.01 7.43
N ARG A 312 -7.22 -16.22 8.45
CA ARG A 312 -7.14 -17.48 9.18
C ARG A 312 -8.45 -17.70 9.94
N ASP A 313 -9.01 -18.91 9.81
CA ASP A 313 -10.05 -19.39 10.71
C ASP A 313 -9.35 -20.04 11.90
N SER A 314 -9.33 -19.35 13.04
CA SER A 314 -8.66 -19.85 14.25
C SER A 314 -9.54 -20.81 15.07
N ARG A 315 -10.77 -21.08 14.65
CA ARG A 315 -11.64 -22.03 15.35
C ARG A 315 -11.04 -23.43 15.29
N GLY A 316 -10.77 -24.00 16.47
CA GLY A 316 -10.11 -25.30 16.58
C GLY A 316 -8.58 -25.26 16.56
N SER A 317 -7.96 -24.07 16.58
CA SER A 317 -6.52 -23.98 16.88
C SER A 317 -6.28 -24.51 18.31
N PRO A 318 -5.33 -25.44 18.52
CA PRO A 318 -5.10 -26.03 19.84
C PRO A 318 -4.62 -24.97 20.83
N VAL A 319 -5.14 -25.00 22.05
CA VAL A 319 -4.69 -24.13 23.14
C VAL A 319 -3.47 -24.76 23.80
N GLY A 320 -2.51 -23.94 24.25
CA GLY A 320 -1.34 -24.41 24.99
C GLY A 320 -0.29 -25.12 24.14
N GLN A 321 -0.23 -24.87 22.82
CA GLN A 321 0.85 -25.44 22.01
C GLN A 321 2.24 -25.02 22.50
N ASN A 322 2.34 -23.83 23.10
CA ASN A 322 3.56 -23.31 23.70
C ASN A 322 4.06 -24.12 24.91
N ASP A 323 3.22 -24.97 25.53
CA ASP A 323 3.63 -25.81 26.67
C ASP A 323 4.50 -27.00 26.23
N ASP A 324 4.47 -27.35 24.94
CA ASP A 324 5.35 -28.37 24.38
C ASP A 324 6.78 -27.80 24.26
N PRO A 325 7.80 -28.40 24.92
CA PRO A 325 9.18 -27.94 24.83
C PRO A 325 9.78 -28.06 23.42
N HIS A 326 9.11 -28.76 22.51
CA HIS A 326 9.51 -28.89 21.10
C HIS A 326 8.69 -27.99 20.17
N PHE A 327 7.76 -27.21 20.71
CA PHE A 327 6.99 -26.26 19.94
C PHE A 327 7.87 -25.12 19.42
N VAL A 328 7.76 -24.86 18.12
CA VAL A 328 8.42 -23.74 17.44
C VAL A 328 7.33 -22.85 16.89
N MET A 329 7.24 -21.62 17.41
CA MET A 329 6.33 -20.59 16.91
C MET A 329 6.66 -20.28 15.45
N LYS A 330 5.72 -20.49 14.53
CA LYS A 330 5.90 -20.21 13.10
C LYS A 330 5.35 -18.85 12.73
N ASP A 331 4.34 -18.39 13.46
CA ASP A 331 3.69 -17.10 13.26
C ASP A 331 3.13 -16.57 14.60
N ILE A 332 2.76 -15.29 14.64
CA ILE A 332 2.23 -14.57 15.81
C ILE A 332 0.99 -15.24 16.39
N HIS A 333 0.17 -15.86 15.54
CA HIS A 333 -1.07 -16.51 15.95
C HIS A 333 -0.87 -17.86 16.64
N ASP A 334 0.35 -18.40 16.65
CA ASP A 334 0.67 -19.59 17.44
C ASP A 334 1.05 -19.23 18.90
N GLY A 335 1.26 -17.94 19.19
CA GLY A 335 1.55 -17.47 20.53
C GLY A 335 0.36 -17.59 21.48
N GLU A 336 0.61 -17.92 22.74
CA GLU A 336 -0.39 -18.04 23.80
C GLU A 336 -1.31 -16.83 23.90
N VAL A 337 -0.75 -15.61 23.80
CA VAL A 337 -1.52 -14.35 23.79
C VAL A 337 -2.66 -14.39 22.76
N TRP A 338 -2.47 -14.98 21.58
CA TRP A 338 -3.52 -15.07 20.56
C TRP A 338 -4.78 -15.79 21.06
N HIS A 339 -4.62 -16.80 21.91
CA HIS A 339 -5.70 -17.59 22.51
C HIS A 339 -6.33 -16.92 23.73
N GLU A 340 -5.61 -15.99 24.36
CA GLU A 340 -6.08 -15.19 25.49
C GLU A 340 -6.86 -13.95 25.04
N LEU A 341 -6.66 -13.48 23.81
CA LEU A 341 -7.37 -12.32 23.27
C LEU A 341 -8.88 -12.54 23.30
N ARG A 342 -9.60 -11.52 23.79
CA ARG A 342 -11.05 -11.54 23.89
C ARG A 342 -11.69 -10.40 23.11
N THR A 343 -12.94 -10.60 22.78
CA THR A 343 -13.82 -9.71 22.02
C THR A 343 -15.07 -9.44 22.83
N GLY A 344 -15.77 -8.34 22.52
CA GLY A 344 -16.93 -7.94 23.31
C GLY A 344 -16.56 -7.52 24.74
N ILE A 345 -15.32 -7.07 24.94
CA ILE A 345 -14.79 -6.57 26.20
C ILE A 345 -14.68 -5.04 26.17
N LYS A 346 -14.81 -4.41 27.33
CA LYS A 346 -14.54 -3.00 27.59
C LYS A 346 -13.48 -2.88 28.67
N ARG A 347 -12.67 -1.83 28.60
CA ARG A 347 -11.63 -1.54 29.58
C ARG A 347 -12.19 -0.71 30.74
N GLU A 348 -11.83 -1.07 31.96
CA GLU A 348 -12.12 -0.31 33.17
C GLU A 348 -10.82 0.10 33.87
N LEU A 349 -10.81 1.30 34.43
CA LEU A 349 -9.73 1.85 35.24
C LEU A 349 -10.18 1.92 36.70
N GLY A 350 -9.44 1.26 37.58
CA GLY A 350 -9.59 1.32 39.02
C GLY A 350 -9.15 2.67 39.59
N ASN A 351 -9.62 3.01 40.79
CA ASN A 351 -9.25 4.25 41.47
C ASN A 351 -7.78 4.35 41.89
N GLN A 352 -7.06 3.22 41.92
CA GLN A 352 -5.61 3.15 42.13
C GLN A 352 -4.83 3.01 40.80
N GLY A 353 -5.52 3.11 39.66
CA GLY A 353 -4.90 3.04 38.34
C GLY A 353 -4.72 1.63 37.77
N ASN A 354 -5.21 0.58 38.45
CA ASN A 354 -5.21 -0.75 37.85
C ASN A 354 -6.17 -0.78 36.65
N VAL A 355 -5.83 -1.60 35.66
CA VAL A 355 -6.62 -1.77 34.44
C VAL A 355 -7.16 -3.19 34.42
N ARG A 356 -8.45 -3.33 34.10
CA ARG A 356 -9.03 -4.64 33.79
C ARG A 356 -9.88 -4.54 32.53
N ASP A 357 -9.96 -5.64 31.81
CA ASP A 357 -10.88 -5.79 30.68
C ASP A 357 -12.03 -6.72 31.11
N ILE A 358 -13.27 -6.27 30.97
CA ILE A 358 -14.49 -7.03 31.30
C ILE A 358 -15.42 -7.12 30.11
N GLY A 359 -16.19 -8.20 30.00
CA GLY A 359 -17.25 -8.34 29.00
C GLY A 359 -18.31 -7.24 29.10
N HIS A 360 -18.96 -6.91 27.99
CA HIS A 360 -20.05 -5.92 27.98
C HIS A 360 -21.21 -6.27 28.92
N ASP A 361 -21.43 -7.56 29.16
CA ASP A 361 -22.42 -8.14 30.07
C ASP A 361 -21.87 -8.36 31.50
N GLY A 362 -20.63 -7.94 31.77
CA GLY A 362 -19.93 -8.23 33.02
C GLY A 362 -19.26 -9.61 33.05
N GLY A 363 -19.38 -10.42 31.99
CA GLY A 363 -18.67 -11.69 31.83
C GLY A 363 -17.21 -11.49 31.39
N GLU A 364 -16.60 -12.55 30.86
CA GLU A 364 -15.22 -12.47 30.36
C GLU A 364 -15.13 -12.04 28.88
N GLY A 365 -16.25 -11.99 28.16
CA GLY A 365 -16.27 -11.84 26.70
C GLY A 365 -15.91 -13.13 25.95
N SER A 366 -16.03 -13.10 24.62
CA SER A 366 -15.76 -14.27 23.75
C SER A 366 -14.32 -14.28 23.29
N ARG A 367 -13.67 -15.45 23.25
CA ARG A 367 -12.28 -15.56 22.77
C ARG A 367 -12.22 -15.19 21.29
N LEU A 368 -11.12 -14.57 20.86
CA LEU A 368 -10.91 -14.22 19.46
C LEU A 368 -10.99 -15.45 18.55
N THR A 369 -10.49 -16.59 19.03
CA THR A 369 -10.47 -17.88 18.33
C THR A 369 -11.85 -18.54 18.21
N GLU A 370 -12.88 -18.07 18.92
CA GLU A 370 -14.27 -18.53 18.76
C GLU A 370 -14.93 -17.92 17.51
N HIS A 371 -14.40 -16.80 17.03
CA HIS A 371 -14.88 -16.14 15.81
C HIS A 371 -14.33 -16.80 14.57
N ARG A 372 -15.20 -17.04 13.58
CA ARG A 372 -14.77 -17.52 12.25
C ARG A 372 -13.78 -16.57 11.59
N LEU A 373 -13.95 -15.27 11.80
CA LEU A 373 -13.11 -14.21 11.26
C LEU A 373 -12.74 -13.25 12.40
N GLY A 374 -11.83 -13.69 13.27
CA GLY A 374 -11.22 -12.84 14.29
C GLY A 374 -10.17 -11.92 13.68
N LEU A 375 -10.19 -10.63 14.02
CA LEU A 375 -9.14 -9.68 13.67
C LEU A 375 -8.52 -9.13 14.96
N HIS A 376 -7.24 -9.41 15.15
CA HIS A 376 -6.40 -8.72 16.11
C HIS A 376 -5.52 -7.73 15.36
N MET A 377 -5.44 -6.51 15.86
CA MET A 377 -4.56 -5.50 15.31
C MET A 377 -3.81 -4.83 16.45
N THR A 378 -2.48 -5.01 16.45
CA THR A 378 -1.59 -4.33 17.38
C THR A 378 -0.97 -3.14 16.68
N VAL A 379 -1.07 -1.96 17.29
CA VAL A 379 -0.39 -0.76 16.82
C VAL A 379 0.68 -0.43 17.86
N ASN A 380 1.92 -0.83 17.58
CA ASN A 380 3.05 -0.46 18.41
C ASN A 380 3.42 0.98 18.07
N LEU A 381 3.17 1.91 18.99
CA LEU A 381 3.50 3.32 18.87
C LEU A 381 4.88 3.65 19.48
N ASP A 382 5.78 2.67 19.51
CA ASP A 382 7.19 2.91 19.81
C ASP A 382 7.88 3.36 18.53
N TRP A 383 8.45 4.57 18.58
CA TRP A 383 9.31 5.14 17.55
C TRP A 383 10.57 5.70 18.19
#